data_AF-A0A926DIF9-F1
#
_entry.id   AF-A0A926DIF9-F1
#
_cell.length_a   1.000
_cell.length_b   1.000
_cell.length_c   1.000
_cell.angle_alpha   90.00
_cell.angle_beta   90.00
_cell.angle_gamma   90.00
#
_symmetry.space_group_name_H-M   'P 1'
#
loop_
_entity.id
_entity.type
_entity.pdbx_description
1 polymer ?
#
loop_
_entity_poly.entity_id
_entity_poly.type
_entity_poly.pdbx_seq_one_letter_code
_entity_poly.pdbx_strand_id
1 'polypeptide(L)'
;MVFFILLFFVLSSGSVLAAAYGGRRYEEVLPLTIFAIMTVFYLLGIFGALQSGLYVVLALAAGAYLLAGYLLLRKKNLASFLKNLFTPGFIFFVIFFLMAYVCSRGMVPNTSDEFSHWADTVKVMYTMGDFSANPAAHAMFSSYPPAMATFQYFMQLFRNLLGSGGFSEWLLYFSYQTACGALLAACFRGLRWKPAFGVFASIAAAILLPLLGFSTFYSSIYVDAYLGLLAGFCFAYPFVIRKKRDLLQLITLCAALAMLILTKQAGMMFAIMAAAAYILGMWLDYWKSRRENGASSAPIKKYIVYSLAVIGAILLAKISWTIFLHIKNAAEQFDGEVSIAGIFSVLFGSDPADAYRRQTIINYIMALFAPKFQMGNGSEGISFFALSALLLVGFLFLSHQEDKRNPQGRLQRRCLDICSIATYLIYTAGLCIMYMFKFPTAEAVRLASFDRYIRIAFLALLFLQFARLVQLIRQGEVGNRALGVILALLIFFAPLKSFGEYLSRENVRAAKEKQAPFIEYAQKALETIPGEGNRVFFVSQGTNGDDYYTMRYRMRPQYVANLRLWSLDENLGMDAQALQQELKEKEYEYFALYAIDDYFMDHYASLFEDPAEMAAGRLYRVTQEGTLVYVPME
;
A
#
# COMPACT_ATOMS: atom_id res chain seq x y z
N MET A 1 -11.19 1.92 -24.01
CA MET A 1 -10.20 2.94 -24.41
C MET A 1 -10.55 4.32 -23.86
N VAL A 2 -11.81 4.78 -23.99
CA VAL A 2 -12.28 6.09 -23.47
C VAL A 2 -11.97 6.29 -21.97
N PHE A 3 -12.33 5.34 -21.09
CA PHE A 3 -12.00 5.38 -19.66
C PHE A 3 -10.53 5.69 -19.39
N PHE A 4 -9.63 4.97 -20.06
CA PHE A 4 -8.20 5.09 -19.84
C PHE A 4 -7.65 6.47 -20.24
N ILE A 5 -8.09 6.99 -21.40
CA ILE A 5 -7.66 8.30 -21.90
C ILE A 5 -8.15 9.40 -20.96
N LEU A 6 -9.43 9.40 -20.61
CA LEU A 6 -10.00 10.41 -19.72
C LEU A 6 -9.40 10.34 -18.32
N LEU A 7 -9.12 9.14 -17.81
CA LEU A 7 -8.44 8.97 -16.53
C LEU A 7 -7.05 9.60 -16.57
N PHE A 8 -6.27 9.35 -17.63
CA PHE A 8 -4.95 9.95 -17.78
C PHE A 8 -5.01 11.49 -17.74
N PHE A 9 -6.02 12.10 -18.38
CA PHE A 9 -6.27 13.54 -18.28
C PHE A 9 -6.61 13.97 -16.84
N VAL A 10 -7.52 13.28 -16.15
CA VAL A 10 -7.85 13.61 -14.74
C VAL A 10 -6.60 13.55 -13.86
N LEU A 11 -5.80 12.49 -13.96
CA LEU A 11 -4.55 12.34 -13.20
C LEU A 11 -3.46 13.36 -13.59
N SER A 12 -3.50 13.86 -14.82
CA SER A 12 -2.54 14.86 -15.34
C SER A 12 -2.96 16.31 -15.06
N SER A 13 -4.19 16.54 -14.58
CA SER A 13 -4.80 17.87 -14.48
C SER A 13 -3.95 18.86 -13.65
N GLY A 14 -3.48 18.47 -12.47
CA GLY A 14 -2.62 19.31 -11.62
C GLY A 14 -1.26 19.60 -12.25
N SER A 15 -0.66 18.61 -12.92
CA SER A 15 0.60 18.76 -13.64
C SER A 15 0.49 19.72 -14.83
N VAL A 16 -0.62 19.66 -15.57
CA VAL A 16 -0.92 20.57 -16.68
C VAL A 16 -1.09 22.01 -16.17
N LEU A 17 -1.88 22.20 -15.10
CA LEU A 17 -2.05 23.51 -14.48
C LEU A 17 -0.71 24.09 -13.99
N ALA A 18 0.10 23.28 -13.32
CA ALA A 18 1.39 23.70 -12.80
C ALA A 18 2.39 24.08 -13.92
N ALA A 19 2.37 23.37 -15.05
CA ALA A 19 3.15 23.72 -16.22
C ALA A 19 2.72 25.07 -16.81
N ALA A 20 1.42 25.35 -16.90
CA ALA A 20 0.90 26.62 -17.42
C ALA A 20 1.13 27.81 -16.45
N TYR A 21 0.93 27.61 -15.15
CA TYR A 21 1.05 28.66 -14.14
C TYR A 21 2.50 28.99 -13.78
N GLY A 22 3.30 27.97 -13.44
CA GLY A 22 4.61 28.17 -12.82
C GLY A 22 5.79 27.70 -13.65
N GLY A 23 5.58 27.30 -14.91
CA GLY A 23 6.61 26.64 -15.73
C GLY A 23 7.17 25.39 -15.04
N ARG A 24 6.33 24.71 -14.25
CA ARG A 24 6.71 23.51 -13.50
C ARG A 24 6.71 22.31 -14.43
N ARG A 25 7.62 21.37 -14.20
CA ARG A 25 7.67 20.12 -14.96
C ARG A 25 6.54 19.19 -14.53
N TYR A 26 6.03 18.40 -15.47
CA TYR A 26 4.91 17.47 -15.26
C TYR A 26 5.08 16.61 -13.99
N GLU A 27 6.25 16.00 -13.83
CA GLU A 27 6.53 15.09 -12.73
C GLU A 27 6.59 15.75 -11.35
N GLU A 28 6.63 17.09 -11.26
CA GLU A 28 6.71 17.80 -9.97
C GLU A 28 5.40 17.81 -9.20
N VAL A 29 4.25 17.67 -9.88
CA VAL A 29 2.91 17.84 -9.28
C VAL A 29 2.07 16.56 -9.37
N LEU A 30 2.47 15.60 -10.21
CA LEU A 30 1.76 14.34 -10.37
C LEU A 30 1.48 13.60 -9.04
N PRO A 31 2.45 13.40 -8.12
CA PRO A 31 2.14 12.82 -6.81
C PRO A 31 1.09 13.61 -6.03
N LEU A 32 1.20 14.95 -6.03
CA LEU A 32 0.25 15.81 -5.32
C LEU A 32 -1.16 15.70 -5.90
N THR A 33 -1.32 15.52 -7.22
CA THR A 33 -2.64 15.27 -7.82
C THR A 33 -3.26 13.97 -7.31
N ILE A 34 -2.49 12.89 -7.19
CA ILE A 34 -2.97 11.63 -6.62
C ILE A 34 -3.32 11.78 -5.14
N PHE A 35 -2.46 12.43 -4.36
CA PHE A 35 -2.75 12.68 -2.94
C PHE A 35 -3.99 13.56 -2.76
N ALA A 36 -4.22 14.53 -3.64
CA ALA A 36 -5.40 15.37 -3.61
C ALA A 36 -6.68 14.56 -3.85
N ILE A 37 -6.68 13.62 -4.81
CA ILE A 37 -7.79 12.69 -5.04
C ILE A 37 -8.06 11.87 -3.77
N MET A 38 -7.02 11.25 -3.20
CA MET A 38 -7.14 10.47 -1.95
C MET A 38 -7.71 11.30 -0.81
N THR A 39 -7.26 12.56 -0.68
CA THR A 39 -7.67 13.50 0.37
C THR A 39 -9.13 13.93 0.21
N VAL A 40 -9.57 14.24 -1.01
CA VAL A 40 -10.97 14.61 -1.29
C VAL A 40 -11.92 13.49 -0.89
N PHE A 41 -11.64 12.26 -1.33
CA PHE A 41 -12.46 11.10 -0.96
C PHE A 41 -12.40 10.80 0.54
N TYR A 42 -11.21 10.91 1.14
CA TYR A 42 -11.06 10.73 2.59
C TYR A 42 -11.93 11.72 3.39
N LEU A 43 -11.81 13.01 3.08
CA LEU A 43 -12.54 14.06 3.79
C LEU A 43 -14.05 13.92 3.61
N LEU A 44 -14.52 13.72 2.38
CA LEU A 44 -15.96 13.54 2.13
C LEU A 44 -16.49 12.25 2.74
N GLY A 45 -15.69 11.17 2.75
CA GLY A 45 -16.06 9.91 3.39
C GLY A 45 -16.22 10.03 4.91
N ILE A 46 -15.39 10.83 5.59
CA ILE A 46 -15.57 11.11 7.03
C ILE A 46 -16.96 11.71 7.32
N PHE A 47 -17.48 12.52 6.39
CA PHE A 47 -18.80 13.15 6.51
C PHE A 47 -19.93 12.34 5.84
N GLY A 48 -19.70 11.08 5.47
CA GLY A 48 -20.71 10.21 4.86
C GLY A 48 -21.05 10.52 3.40
N ALA A 49 -20.26 11.36 2.73
CA ALA A 49 -20.47 11.78 1.34
C ALA A 49 -19.42 11.18 0.37
N LEU A 50 -18.97 9.95 0.63
CA LEU A 50 -17.85 9.30 -0.05
C LEU A 50 -18.00 9.29 -1.59
N GLN A 51 -19.19 8.95 -2.10
CA GLN A 51 -19.49 8.91 -3.53
C GLN A 51 -19.36 10.28 -4.21
N SER A 52 -19.70 11.37 -3.51
CA SER A 52 -19.62 12.74 -4.01
C SER A 52 -18.19 13.16 -4.36
N GLY A 53 -17.19 12.45 -3.82
CA GLY A 53 -15.77 12.64 -4.13
C GLY A 53 -15.47 12.57 -5.63
N LEU A 54 -16.20 11.74 -6.37
CA LEU A 54 -16.06 11.62 -7.83
C LEU A 54 -16.30 12.97 -8.51
N TYR A 55 -17.46 13.58 -8.25
CA TYR A 55 -17.86 14.83 -8.89
C TYR A 55 -16.95 15.99 -8.50
N VAL A 56 -16.53 16.05 -7.23
CA VAL A 56 -15.56 17.06 -6.77
C VAL A 56 -14.23 16.92 -7.49
N VAL A 57 -13.68 15.70 -7.62
CA VAL A 57 -12.43 15.47 -8.36
C VAL A 57 -12.56 15.87 -9.82
N LEU A 58 -13.66 15.52 -10.48
CA LEU A 58 -13.90 15.89 -11.87
C LEU A 58 -14.05 17.41 -12.05
N ALA A 59 -14.74 18.09 -11.14
CA ALA A 59 -14.86 19.55 -11.14
C ALA A 59 -13.50 20.23 -10.95
N LEU A 60 -12.68 19.74 -10.01
CA LEU A 60 -11.32 20.23 -9.79
C LEU A 60 -10.42 20.01 -11.02
N ALA A 61 -10.50 18.84 -11.65
CA ALA A 61 -9.74 18.54 -12.87
C ALA A 61 -10.16 19.45 -14.03
N ALA A 62 -11.47 19.63 -14.25
CA ALA A 62 -12.00 20.54 -15.26
C ALA A 62 -11.56 21.98 -15.01
N GLY A 63 -11.69 22.46 -13.76
CA GLY A 63 -11.22 23.79 -13.35
C GLY A 63 -9.71 23.98 -13.57
N ALA A 64 -8.90 22.96 -13.30
CA ALA A 64 -7.46 22.99 -13.57
C ALA A 64 -7.16 23.14 -15.06
N TYR A 65 -7.86 22.43 -15.94
CA TYR A 65 -7.72 22.57 -17.39
C TYR A 65 -8.20 23.93 -17.91
N LEU A 66 -9.34 24.43 -17.45
CA LEU A 66 -9.86 25.75 -17.82
C LEU A 66 -8.88 26.86 -17.43
N LEU A 67 -8.36 26.81 -16.19
CA LEU A 67 -7.39 27.77 -15.71
C LEU A 67 -6.05 27.66 -16.46
N ALA A 68 -5.59 26.44 -16.77
CA ALA A 68 -4.40 26.24 -17.59
C ALA A 68 -4.57 26.86 -18.99
N GLY A 69 -5.71 26.63 -19.65
CA GLY A 69 -6.05 27.21 -20.94
C GLY A 69 -6.04 28.74 -20.91
N TYR A 70 -6.72 29.34 -19.93
CA TYR A 70 -6.71 30.79 -19.72
C TYR A 70 -5.29 31.36 -19.55
N LEU A 71 -4.46 30.71 -18.72
CA LEU A 71 -3.08 31.14 -18.48
C LEU A 71 -2.21 31.05 -19.74
N LEU A 72 -2.41 30.01 -20.57
CA LEU A 72 -1.71 29.84 -21.83
C LEU A 72 -2.09 30.94 -22.84
N LEU A 73 -3.38 31.25 -22.96
CA LEU A 73 -3.88 32.33 -23.80
C LEU A 73 -3.30 33.69 -23.37
N ARG A 74 -3.25 33.96 -22.06
CA ARG A 74 -2.73 35.22 -21.51
C ARG A 74 -1.22 35.36 -21.70
N LYS A 75 -0.44 34.29 -21.47
CA LYS A 75 1.03 34.35 -21.49
C LYS A 75 1.63 34.11 -22.88
N LYS A 76 0.85 33.58 -23.84
CA LYS A 76 1.29 33.24 -25.22
C LYS A 76 2.59 32.41 -25.26
N ASN A 77 2.78 31.52 -24.28
CA ASN A 77 4.03 30.77 -24.10
C ASN A 77 3.83 29.25 -24.22
N LEU A 78 3.24 28.82 -25.34
CA LEU A 78 2.94 27.41 -25.61
C LEU A 78 4.20 26.55 -25.67
N ALA A 79 5.29 27.05 -26.26
CA ALA A 79 6.53 26.29 -26.41
C ALA A 79 7.15 25.91 -25.05
N SER A 80 7.21 26.85 -24.09
CA SER A 80 7.71 26.57 -22.74
C SER A 80 6.78 25.61 -21.98
N PHE A 81 5.47 25.77 -22.14
CA PHE A 81 4.49 24.85 -21.57
C PHE A 81 4.70 23.41 -22.07
N LEU A 82 4.78 23.19 -23.38
CA LEU A 82 4.98 21.86 -23.98
C LEU A 82 6.30 21.24 -23.51
N LYS A 83 7.38 22.03 -23.42
CA LYS A 83 8.69 21.56 -22.92
C LYS A 83 8.64 21.12 -21.45
N ASN A 84 7.82 21.77 -20.64
CA ASN A 84 7.64 21.41 -19.24
C ASN A 84 6.63 20.27 -19.05
N LEU A 85 5.74 20.05 -20.01
CA LEU A 85 4.80 18.95 -20.02
C LEU A 85 5.46 17.64 -20.49
N PHE A 86 6.15 17.67 -21.64
CA PHE A 86 6.76 16.49 -22.25
C PHE A 86 8.21 16.29 -21.79
N THR A 87 8.34 15.79 -20.56
CA THR A 87 9.63 15.53 -19.90
C THR A 87 9.96 14.03 -19.88
N PRO A 88 11.20 13.65 -19.52
CA PRO A 88 11.52 12.26 -19.21
C PRO A 88 10.61 11.64 -18.14
N GLY A 89 10.21 12.42 -17.12
CA GLY A 89 9.27 11.97 -16.09
C GLY A 89 7.86 11.72 -16.64
N PHE A 90 7.39 12.55 -17.58
CA PHE A 90 6.15 12.30 -18.32
C PHE A 90 6.21 11.00 -19.12
N ILE A 91 7.27 10.78 -19.90
CA ILE A 91 7.40 9.55 -20.69
C ILE A 91 7.54 8.31 -19.80
N PHE A 92 8.30 8.38 -18.70
CA PHE A 92 8.30 7.32 -17.70
C PHE A 92 6.87 7.00 -17.22
N PHE A 93 6.12 8.01 -16.81
CA PHE A 93 4.77 7.81 -16.28
C PHE A 93 3.83 7.24 -17.35
N VAL A 94 3.89 7.70 -18.60
CA VAL A 94 3.11 7.14 -19.72
C VAL A 94 3.44 5.66 -19.94
N ILE A 95 4.72 5.29 -20.00
CA ILE A 95 5.15 3.90 -20.16
C ILE A 95 4.64 3.05 -18.99
N PHE A 96 4.85 3.51 -17.75
CA PHE A 96 4.45 2.79 -16.55
C PHE A 96 2.93 2.63 -16.47
N PHE A 97 2.17 3.68 -16.80
CA PHE A 97 0.71 3.69 -16.80
C PHE A 97 0.13 2.75 -17.88
N LEU A 98 0.70 2.75 -19.10
CA LEU A 98 0.32 1.83 -20.16
C LEU A 98 0.66 0.37 -19.80
N MET A 99 1.86 0.14 -19.26
CA MET A 99 2.29 -1.18 -18.78
C MET A 99 1.34 -1.69 -17.69
N ALA A 100 1.04 -0.86 -16.69
CA ALA A 100 0.08 -1.15 -15.64
C ALA A 100 -1.29 -1.52 -16.22
N TYR A 101 -1.79 -0.74 -17.18
CA TYR A 101 -3.08 -0.99 -17.81
C TYR A 101 -3.12 -2.31 -18.58
N VAL A 102 -2.12 -2.60 -19.42
CA VAL A 102 -2.10 -3.79 -20.26
C VAL A 102 -1.89 -5.05 -19.43
N CYS A 103 -0.91 -5.02 -18.52
CA CYS A 103 -0.44 -6.22 -17.84
C CYS A 103 -1.32 -6.61 -16.65
N SER A 104 -1.92 -5.64 -15.94
CA SER A 104 -2.85 -5.95 -14.83
C SER A 104 -4.26 -6.34 -15.31
N ARG A 105 -4.61 -6.11 -16.59
CA ARG A 105 -5.99 -6.30 -17.04
C ARG A 105 -6.47 -7.74 -16.86
N GLY A 106 -7.59 -7.88 -16.14
CA GLY A 106 -8.19 -9.15 -15.79
C GLY A 106 -7.57 -9.83 -14.56
N MET A 107 -6.59 -9.20 -13.89
CA MET A 107 -6.09 -9.68 -12.60
C MET A 107 -7.20 -9.74 -11.56
N VAL A 108 -7.13 -10.76 -10.70
CA VAL A 108 -8.06 -11.00 -9.60
C VAL A 108 -7.28 -11.21 -8.30
N PRO A 109 -7.83 -10.83 -7.12
CA PRO A 109 -7.27 -11.16 -5.82
C PRO A 109 -6.97 -12.64 -5.72
N ASN A 110 -5.81 -12.99 -5.18
CA ASN A 110 -5.34 -14.38 -5.13
C ASN A 110 -4.55 -14.74 -3.87
N THR A 111 -4.43 -13.81 -2.93
CA THR A 111 -3.74 -13.99 -1.65
C THR A 111 -4.65 -13.67 -0.46
N SER A 112 -4.45 -14.35 0.67
CA SER A 112 -5.31 -14.26 1.86
C SER A 112 -5.49 -12.84 2.40
N ASP A 113 -4.43 -12.04 2.46
CA ASP A 113 -4.50 -10.63 2.92
C ASP A 113 -5.28 -9.72 1.95
N GLU A 114 -5.32 -10.04 0.66
CA GLU A 114 -6.16 -9.32 -0.30
C GLU A 114 -7.64 -9.58 -0.02
N PHE A 115 -8.00 -10.83 0.26
CA PHE A 115 -9.37 -11.20 0.59
C PHE A 115 -9.80 -10.74 1.99
N SER A 116 -8.89 -10.74 2.96
CA SER A 116 -9.22 -10.34 4.33
C SER A 116 -9.33 -8.83 4.50
N HIS A 117 -8.58 -8.06 3.70
CA HIS A 117 -8.57 -6.59 3.80
C HIS A 117 -8.45 -5.86 2.46
N TRP A 118 -7.34 -6.00 1.73
CA TRP A 118 -6.97 -5.00 0.72
C TRP A 118 -7.95 -4.88 -0.45
N ALA A 119 -8.50 -5.99 -0.93
CA ALA A 119 -9.54 -6.01 -1.95
C ALA A 119 -10.94 -5.90 -1.32
N ASP A 120 -11.18 -6.55 -0.18
CA ASP A 120 -12.48 -6.52 0.53
C ASP A 120 -12.89 -5.10 0.90
N THR A 121 -11.98 -4.30 1.49
CA THR A 121 -12.27 -2.93 1.89
C THR A 121 -12.76 -2.08 0.72
N VAL A 122 -12.17 -2.21 -0.48
CA VAL A 122 -12.64 -1.44 -1.64
C VAL A 122 -13.98 -1.98 -2.16
N LYS A 123 -14.18 -3.30 -2.11
CA LYS A 123 -15.46 -3.92 -2.52
C LYS A 123 -16.59 -3.50 -1.59
N VAL A 124 -16.34 -3.46 -0.28
CA VAL A 124 -17.24 -2.91 0.74
C VAL A 124 -17.54 -1.44 0.49
N MET A 125 -16.52 -0.61 0.26
CA MET A 125 -16.72 0.81 -0.06
C MET A 125 -17.56 0.98 -1.33
N TYR A 126 -17.36 0.11 -2.31
CA TYR A 126 -18.13 0.05 -3.56
C TYR A 126 -19.59 -0.32 -3.34
N THR A 127 -19.88 -1.36 -2.55
CA THR A 127 -21.27 -1.80 -2.31
C THR A 127 -22.02 -0.86 -1.38
N MET A 128 -21.40 -0.40 -0.30
CA MET A 128 -22.07 0.37 0.75
C MET A 128 -21.99 1.89 0.57
N GLY A 129 -20.99 2.39 -0.16
CA GLY A 129 -20.75 3.84 -0.24
C GLY A 129 -20.21 4.46 1.07
N ASP A 130 -19.69 3.68 2.00
CA ASP A 130 -19.07 4.12 3.27
C ASP A 130 -17.73 3.39 3.50
N PHE A 131 -16.92 3.86 4.44
CA PHE A 131 -15.67 3.18 4.81
C PHE A 131 -15.92 1.83 5.49
N SER A 132 -14.94 0.92 5.35
CA SER A 132 -14.97 -0.40 6.01
C SER A 132 -14.97 -0.34 7.54
N ALA A 133 -14.74 0.84 8.13
CA ALA A 133 -14.89 1.06 9.56
C ALA A 133 -16.35 1.08 10.02
N ASN A 134 -17.31 1.25 9.10
CA ASN A 134 -18.73 1.13 9.44
C ASN A 134 -19.03 -0.30 9.93
N PRO A 135 -19.66 -0.49 11.12
CA PRO A 135 -19.97 -1.82 11.63
C PRO A 135 -20.78 -2.71 10.68
N ALA A 136 -21.68 -2.12 9.88
CA ALA A 136 -22.46 -2.85 8.87
C ALA A 136 -21.60 -3.41 7.73
N ALA A 137 -20.34 -2.98 7.60
CA ALA A 137 -19.40 -3.57 6.66
C ALA A 137 -18.90 -4.94 7.09
N HIS A 138 -19.02 -5.29 8.37
CA HIS A 138 -18.47 -6.52 8.95
C HIS A 138 -16.98 -6.76 8.60
N ALA A 139 -16.21 -5.71 8.29
CA ALA A 139 -14.85 -5.84 7.80
C ALA A 139 -13.91 -6.40 8.88
N MET A 140 -13.00 -7.28 8.49
CA MET A 140 -12.08 -7.94 9.42
C MET A 140 -11.08 -6.98 10.06
N PHE A 141 -10.60 -6.01 9.27
CA PHE A 141 -9.62 -5.00 9.70
C PHE A 141 -10.22 -3.60 9.56
N SER A 142 -11.31 -3.34 10.27
CA SER A 142 -12.13 -2.13 10.17
C SER A 142 -11.38 -0.84 10.55
N SER A 143 -10.35 -0.93 11.42
CA SER A 143 -9.54 0.22 11.86
C SER A 143 -8.41 0.62 10.92
N TYR A 144 -8.18 -0.11 9.82
CA TYR A 144 -7.13 0.23 8.87
C TYR A 144 -7.46 1.52 8.11
N PRO A 145 -6.54 2.50 8.07
CA PRO A 145 -6.76 3.75 7.36
C PRO A 145 -6.93 3.57 5.83
N PRO A 146 -7.81 4.35 5.14
CA PRO A 146 -8.29 3.99 3.82
C PRO A 146 -7.64 4.73 2.63
N ALA A 147 -6.48 5.38 2.73
CA ALA A 147 -5.95 6.25 1.66
C ALA A 147 -5.73 5.54 0.30
N MET A 148 -5.16 4.34 0.29
CA MET A 148 -5.04 3.57 -0.97
C MET A 148 -6.43 3.12 -1.46
N ALA A 149 -7.29 2.69 -0.53
CA ALA A 149 -8.63 2.24 -0.82
C ALA A 149 -9.50 3.37 -1.42
N THR A 150 -9.35 4.63 -0.99
CA THR A 150 -10.06 5.77 -1.58
C THR A 150 -9.62 6.04 -3.01
N PHE A 151 -8.35 5.87 -3.34
CA PHE A 151 -7.87 5.98 -4.73
C PHE A 151 -8.37 4.83 -5.60
N GLN A 152 -8.36 3.61 -5.08
CA GLN A 152 -8.94 2.44 -5.73
C GLN A 152 -10.45 2.63 -5.97
N TYR A 153 -11.17 3.15 -4.98
CA TYR A 153 -12.59 3.43 -5.04
C TYR A 153 -12.94 4.51 -6.09
N PHE A 154 -12.17 5.61 -6.14
CA PHE A 154 -12.27 6.62 -7.21
C PHE A 154 -12.22 5.98 -8.60
N MET A 155 -11.32 5.01 -8.82
CA MET A 155 -11.16 4.34 -10.10
C MET A 155 -12.37 3.49 -10.47
N GLN A 156 -12.99 2.82 -9.48
CA GLN A 156 -14.24 2.08 -9.68
C GLN A 156 -15.36 3.02 -10.11
N LEU A 157 -15.59 4.09 -9.35
CA LEU A 157 -16.65 5.05 -9.65
C LEU A 157 -16.44 5.74 -11.00
N PHE A 158 -15.21 6.14 -11.31
CA PHE A 158 -14.90 6.81 -12.58
C PHE A 158 -15.12 5.88 -13.78
N ARG A 159 -14.78 4.59 -13.65
CA ARG A 159 -15.08 3.58 -14.68
C ARG A 159 -16.58 3.45 -14.90
N ASN A 160 -17.34 3.41 -13.81
CA ASN A 160 -18.78 3.11 -13.86
C ASN A 160 -19.59 4.31 -14.38
N LEU A 161 -19.15 5.53 -14.08
CA LEU A 161 -19.68 6.75 -14.70
C LEU A 161 -19.60 6.72 -16.24
N LEU A 162 -18.61 6.02 -16.80
CA LEU A 162 -18.41 5.90 -18.25
C LEU A 162 -19.12 4.66 -18.85
N GLY A 163 -20.13 4.12 -18.16
CA GLY A 163 -21.02 3.08 -18.68
C GLY A 163 -20.51 1.65 -18.54
N SER A 164 -19.37 1.44 -17.89
CA SER A 164 -18.89 0.09 -17.58
C SER A 164 -19.38 -0.29 -16.18
N GLY A 165 -20.52 -0.97 -16.05
CA GLY A 165 -21.08 -1.34 -14.75
C GLY A 165 -20.20 -2.29 -13.92
N GLY A 166 -20.53 -2.39 -12.63
CA GLY A 166 -19.97 -3.39 -11.70
C GLY A 166 -18.62 -3.07 -11.09
N PHE A 167 -18.26 -3.84 -10.06
CA PHE A 167 -16.95 -3.79 -9.43
C PHE A 167 -15.90 -4.47 -10.32
N SER A 168 -14.73 -3.85 -10.49
CA SER A 168 -13.69 -4.34 -11.38
C SER A 168 -12.39 -4.59 -10.62
N GLU A 169 -12.10 -5.87 -10.34
CA GLU A 169 -10.96 -6.30 -9.52
C GLU A 169 -9.59 -5.87 -10.05
N TRP A 170 -9.37 -5.97 -11.36
CA TRP A 170 -8.09 -5.59 -11.96
C TRP A 170 -7.76 -4.09 -11.79
N LEU A 171 -8.78 -3.24 -11.60
CA LEU A 171 -8.54 -1.82 -11.32
C LEU A 171 -7.83 -1.60 -10.00
N LEU A 172 -7.94 -2.53 -9.04
CA LEU A 172 -7.23 -2.45 -7.75
C LEU A 172 -5.72 -2.47 -7.94
N TYR A 173 -5.24 -3.37 -8.82
CA TYR A 173 -3.83 -3.51 -9.18
C TYR A 173 -3.37 -2.32 -10.02
N PHE A 174 -4.17 -1.93 -11.01
CA PHE A 174 -3.86 -0.81 -11.88
C PHE A 174 -3.72 0.51 -11.11
N SER A 175 -4.63 0.79 -10.18
CA SER A 175 -4.59 2.01 -9.37
C SER A 175 -3.42 2.00 -8.39
N TYR A 176 -3.16 0.87 -7.73
CA TYR A 176 -2.00 0.69 -6.85
C TYR A 176 -0.71 1.01 -7.59
N GLN A 177 -0.51 0.40 -8.76
CA GLN A 177 0.66 0.64 -9.58
C GLN A 177 0.73 2.08 -10.08
N THR A 178 -0.40 2.68 -10.49
CA THR A 178 -0.46 4.08 -10.93
C THR A 178 0.01 5.04 -9.84
N ALA A 179 -0.40 4.82 -8.59
CA ALA A 179 0.05 5.62 -7.44
C ALA A 179 1.56 5.46 -7.20
N CYS A 180 2.08 4.22 -7.23
CA CYS A 180 3.51 3.94 -7.13
C CYS A 180 4.32 4.60 -8.27
N GLY A 181 3.82 4.53 -9.50
CA GLY A 181 4.42 5.14 -10.68
C GLY A 181 4.50 6.67 -10.57
N ALA A 182 3.50 7.33 -9.99
CA ALA A 182 3.57 8.77 -9.74
C ALA A 182 4.70 9.16 -8.78
N LEU A 183 4.90 8.40 -7.70
CA LEU A 183 5.99 8.62 -6.75
C LEU A 183 7.36 8.50 -7.43
N LEU A 184 7.53 7.44 -8.24
CA LEU A 184 8.76 7.19 -9.00
C LEU A 184 9.00 8.27 -10.06
N ALA A 185 7.94 8.77 -10.72
CA ALA A 185 8.05 9.82 -11.73
C ALA A 185 8.68 11.09 -11.17
N ALA A 186 8.40 11.43 -9.91
CA ALA A 186 8.97 12.61 -9.26
C ALA A 186 10.50 12.60 -9.21
N CYS A 187 11.13 11.42 -9.16
CA CYS A 187 12.60 11.29 -9.18
C CYS A 187 13.23 11.85 -10.47
N PHE A 188 12.49 11.87 -11.58
CA PHE A 188 12.96 12.37 -12.88
C PHE A 188 13.01 13.90 -12.97
N ARG A 189 12.65 14.61 -11.88
CA ARG A 189 12.69 16.07 -11.83
C ARG A 189 14.04 16.62 -12.25
N GLY A 190 14.02 17.47 -13.27
CA GLY A 190 15.20 18.15 -13.82
C GLY A 190 16.04 17.30 -14.78
N LEU A 191 15.74 16.01 -14.97
CA LEU A 191 16.40 15.17 -15.96
C LEU A 191 16.07 15.67 -17.38
N ARG A 192 17.08 15.81 -18.24
CA ARG A 192 16.93 16.25 -19.63
C ARG A 192 17.06 15.07 -20.58
N TRP A 193 16.59 15.23 -21.82
CA TRP A 193 16.66 14.21 -22.88
C TRP A 193 18.07 13.75 -23.25
N LYS A 194 19.11 14.53 -22.89
CA LYS A 194 20.51 14.17 -23.10
C LYS A 194 21.24 14.08 -21.75
N PRO A 195 22.08 13.05 -21.53
CA PRO A 195 22.32 11.91 -22.42
C PRO A 195 21.14 10.91 -22.42
N ALA A 196 20.77 10.41 -23.61
CA ALA A 196 19.61 9.54 -23.78
C ALA A 196 19.74 8.21 -23.00
N PHE A 197 20.95 7.62 -22.99
CA PHE A 197 21.21 6.40 -22.23
C PHE A 197 20.91 6.57 -20.74
N GLY A 198 21.31 7.69 -20.13
CA GLY A 198 20.99 7.99 -18.73
C GLY A 198 19.50 8.11 -18.46
N VAL A 199 18.73 8.65 -19.41
CA VAL A 199 17.26 8.72 -19.33
C VAL A 199 16.64 7.33 -19.35
N PHE A 200 16.94 6.54 -20.39
CA PHE A 200 16.35 5.20 -20.55
C PHE A 200 16.82 4.22 -19.46
N ALA A 201 18.07 4.34 -19.00
CA ALA A 201 18.57 3.62 -17.84
C ALA A 201 17.78 3.96 -16.58
N SER A 202 17.48 5.24 -16.33
CA SER A 202 16.67 5.66 -15.18
C SER A 202 15.23 5.15 -15.28
N ILE A 203 14.65 5.11 -16.49
CA ILE A 203 13.31 4.53 -16.74
C ILE A 203 13.29 3.04 -16.42
N ALA A 204 14.22 2.27 -17.00
CA ALA A 204 14.34 0.84 -16.73
C ALA A 204 14.57 0.58 -15.23
N ALA A 205 15.43 1.38 -14.60
CA ALA A 205 15.70 1.27 -13.19
C ALA A 205 14.46 1.54 -12.32
N ALA A 206 13.68 2.58 -12.63
CA ALA A 206 12.45 2.88 -11.91
C ALA A 206 11.39 1.76 -12.02
N ILE A 207 11.31 1.06 -13.16
CA ILE A 207 10.41 -0.07 -13.37
C ILE A 207 10.84 -1.29 -12.52
N LEU A 208 12.15 -1.56 -12.43
CA LEU A 208 12.67 -2.72 -11.71
C LEU A 208 12.87 -2.48 -10.20
N LEU A 209 13.02 -1.22 -9.77
CA LEU A 209 13.32 -0.85 -8.39
C LEU A 209 12.38 -1.49 -7.35
N PRO A 210 11.03 -1.45 -7.51
CA PRO A 210 10.13 -1.99 -6.50
C PRO A 210 10.28 -3.50 -6.31
N LEU A 211 10.72 -4.22 -7.35
CA LEU A 211 10.92 -5.67 -7.31
C LEU A 211 12.09 -6.10 -6.42
N LEU A 212 13.10 -5.25 -6.25
CA LEU A 212 14.17 -5.48 -5.27
C LEU A 212 13.63 -5.47 -3.84
N GLY A 213 12.64 -4.62 -3.58
CA GLY A 213 11.93 -4.58 -2.31
C GLY A 213 10.99 -5.77 -2.18
N PHE A 214 10.09 -5.96 -3.15
CA PHE A 214 8.99 -6.91 -3.09
C PHE A 214 8.83 -7.62 -4.44
N SER A 215 9.15 -8.93 -4.50
CA SER A 215 9.04 -9.73 -5.73
C SER A 215 7.61 -9.80 -6.28
N THR A 216 6.61 -9.72 -5.40
CA THR A 216 5.19 -9.73 -5.77
C THR A 216 4.62 -8.34 -6.09
N PHE A 217 5.45 -7.30 -6.21
CA PHE A 217 4.99 -5.91 -6.42
C PHE A 217 3.99 -5.75 -7.58
N TYR A 218 4.18 -6.47 -8.68
CA TYR A 218 3.28 -6.38 -9.84
C TYR A 218 2.10 -7.35 -9.80
N SER A 219 2.11 -8.33 -8.88
CA SER A 219 1.10 -9.40 -8.77
C SER A 219 0.26 -9.34 -7.49
N SER A 220 0.55 -8.40 -6.58
CA SER A 220 -0.20 -8.19 -5.33
C SER A 220 -0.54 -6.72 -5.09
N ILE A 221 -1.65 -6.46 -4.42
CA ILE A 221 -2.04 -5.11 -3.93
C ILE A 221 -1.65 -4.86 -2.46
N TYR A 222 -0.73 -5.65 -1.90
CA TYR A 222 -0.19 -5.36 -0.57
C TYR A 222 0.39 -3.95 -0.52
N VAL A 223 -0.10 -3.18 0.45
CA VAL A 223 0.22 -1.75 0.54
C VAL A 223 1.66 -1.50 0.98
N ASP A 224 2.35 -2.51 1.51
CA ASP A 224 3.68 -2.44 2.09
C ASP A 224 4.74 -1.84 1.13
N ALA A 225 4.73 -2.24 -0.14
CA ALA A 225 5.61 -1.63 -1.15
C ALA A 225 5.26 -0.17 -1.44
N TYR A 226 3.97 0.18 -1.57
CA TYR A 226 3.55 1.58 -1.71
C TYR A 226 3.98 2.41 -0.49
N LEU A 227 3.84 1.87 0.73
CA LEU A 227 4.26 2.53 1.96
C LEU A 227 5.77 2.78 1.99
N GLY A 228 6.58 1.81 1.54
CA GLY A 228 8.02 1.97 1.39
C GLY A 228 8.39 3.06 0.38
N LEU A 229 7.77 3.06 -0.81
CA LEU A 229 7.98 4.10 -1.82
C LEU A 229 7.55 5.49 -1.32
N LEU A 230 6.41 5.58 -0.63
CA LEU A 230 5.89 6.82 -0.07
C LEU A 230 6.79 7.37 1.04
N ALA A 231 7.30 6.49 1.92
CA ALA A 231 8.26 6.87 2.95
C ALA A 231 9.56 7.39 2.33
N GLY A 232 10.10 6.67 1.34
CA GLY A 232 11.25 7.10 0.55
C GLY A 232 11.02 8.44 -0.13
N PHE A 233 9.82 8.67 -0.68
CA PHE A 233 9.41 9.95 -1.25
C PHE A 233 9.42 11.07 -0.22
N CYS A 234 8.88 10.87 0.99
CA CYS A 234 8.89 11.89 2.05
C CYS A 234 10.31 12.32 2.47
N PHE A 235 11.28 11.39 2.46
CA PHE A 235 12.70 11.72 2.68
C PHE A 235 13.36 12.36 1.45
N ALA A 236 13.15 11.82 0.25
CA ALA A 236 13.80 12.31 -0.95
C ALA A 236 13.25 13.66 -1.44
N TYR A 237 11.96 13.92 -1.22
CA TYR A 237 11.26 15.03 -1.84
C TYR A 237 11.82 16.40 -1.45
N PRO A 238 11.93 16.76 -0.15
CA PRO A 238 12.44 18.07 0.23
C PRO A 238 13.96 18.22 0.09
N PHE A 239 14.72 17.11 0.06
CA PHE A 239 16.18 17.14 0.10
C PHE A 239 16.88 16.85 -1.22
N VAL A 240 16.28 16.06 -2.12
CA VAL A 240 16.92 15.55 -3.35
C VAL A 240 16.12 15.99 -4.56
N ILE A 241 14.83 15.66 -4.58
CA ILE A 241 13.93 15.93 -5.71
C ILE A 241 13.70 17.42 -5.82
N ARG A 242 13.01 18.05 -4.86
CA ARG A 242 12.66 19.46 -4.82
C ARG A 242 13.32 20.17 -3.65
N LYS A 243 14.52 20.72 -3.87
CA LYS A 243 15.28 21.47 -2.83
C LYS A 243 14.73 22.88 -2.54
N LYS A 244 13.94 23.47 -3.46
CA LYS A 244 13.39 24.82 -3.29
C LYS A 244 12.26 24.80 -2.26
N ARG A 245 12.45 25.49 -1.13
CA ARG A 245 11.44 25.67 -0.07
C ARG A 245 10.40 26.73 -0.44
N ASP A 246 9.43 26.31 -1.25
CA ASP A 246 8.24 27.07 -1.61
C ASP A 246 6.93 26.34 -1.23
N LEU A 247 5.80 27.02 -1.40
CA LEU A 247 4.49 26.50 -1.00
C LEU A 247 4.16 25.14 -1.63
N LEU A 248 4.54 24.93 -2.90
CA LEU A 248 4.33 23.65 -3.57
C LEU A 248 5.09 22.51 -2.87
N GLN A 249 6.34 22.76 -2.45
CA GLN A 249 7.09 21.77 -1.68
C GLN A 249 6.37 21.44 -0.37
N LEU A 250 5.94 22.48 0.37
CA LEU A 250 5.28 22.31 1.66
C LEU A 250 3.96 21.52 1.54
N ILE A 251 3.07 21.92 0.64
CA ILE A 251 1.76 21.25 0.44
C ILE A 251 1.97 19.80 0.01
N THR A 252 2.90 19.54 -0.92
CA THR A 252 3.17 18.16 -1.37
C THR A 252 3.73 17.30 -0.23
N LEU A 253 4.63 17.85 0.59
CA LEU A 253 5.18 17.13 1.74
C LEU A 253 4.11 16.88 2.81
N CYS A 254 3.30 17.89 3.18
CA CYS A 254 2.19 17.73 4.11
C CYS A 254 1.20 16.66 3.62
N ALA A 255 0.84 16.68 2.34
CA ALA A 255 -0.04 15.67 1.75
C ALA A 255 0.59 14.27 1.82
N ALA A 256 1.87 14.12 1.47
CA ALA A 256 2.56 12.84 1.53
C ALA A 256 2.68 12.30 2.97
N LEU A 257 2.98 13.16 3.94
CA LEU A 257 3.02 12.80 5.37
C LEU A 257 1.64 12.36 5.87
N ALA A 258 0.57 13.06 5.49
CA ALA A 258 -0.79 12.65 5.81
C ALA A 258 -1.13 11.28 5.16
N MET A 259 -0.75 11.07 3.90
CA MET A 259 -0.95 9.78 3.22
C MET A 259 -0.20 8.64 3.90
N LEU A 260 1.00 8.85 4.45
CA LEU A 260 1.69 7.81 5.24
C LEU A 260 0.83 7.33 6.41
N ILE A 261 0.27 8.27 7.19
CA ILE A 261 -0.63 7.95 8.30
C ILE A 261 -1.89 7.24 7.81
N LEU A 262 -2.49 7.75 6.74
CA LEU A 262 -3.78 7.28 6.23
C LEU A 262 -3.67 6.04 5.34
N THR A 263 -2.48 5.49 5.12
CA THR A 263 -2.29 4.26 4.33
C THR A 263 -2.23 3.00 5.20
N LYS A 264 -1.49 3.06 6.32
CA LYS A 264 -1.31 1.94 7.25
C LYS A 264 -0.75 2.47 8.56
N GLN A 265 -1.07 1.85 9.68
CA GLN A 265 -0.57 2.27 11.01
C GLN A 265 0.97 2.38 11.05
N ALA A 266 1.68 1.45 10.39
CA ALA A 266 3.15 1.47 10.29
C ALA A 266 3.72 2.75 9.64
N GLY A 267 2.92 3.47 8.84
CA GLY A 267 3.30 4.74 8.23
C GLY A 267 3.55 5.87 9.23
N MET A 268 3.02 5.78 10.44
CA MET A 268 3.18 6.79 11.48
C MET A 268 4.64 7.06 11.85
N MET A 269 5.42 6.00 12.06
CA MET A 269 6.83 6.13 12.39
C MET A 269 7.61 6.80 11.24
N PHE A 270 7.35 6.39 9.99
CA PHE A 270 7.98 7.00 8.81
C PHE A 270 7.62 8.48 8.65
N ALA A 271 6.35 8.84 8.90
CA ALA A 271 5.90 10.23 8.81
C ALA A 271 6.59 11.12 9.86
N ILE A 272 6.63 10.67 11.12
CA ILE A 272 7.30 11.40 12.21
C ILE A 272 8.78 11.60 11.89
N MET A 273 9.47 10.55 11.47
CA MET A 273 10.91 10.63 11.18
C MET A 273 11.22 11.48 9.95
N ALA A 274 10.40 11.43 8.90
CA ALA A 274 10.55 12.28 7.73
C ALA A 274 10.26 13.76 8.04
N ALA A 275 9.24 14.04 8.86
CA ALA A 275 8.96 15.39 9.34
C ALA A 275 10.10 15.91 10.24
N ALA A 276 10.63 15.08 11.13
CA ALA A 276 11.79 15.42 11.96
C ALA A 276 13.01 15.75 11.08
N ALA A 277 13.31 14.92 10.07
CA ALA A 277 14.39 15.19 9.12
C ALA A 277 14.19 16.55 8.43
N TYR A 278 12.98 16.82 7.91
CA TYR A 278 12.64 18.08 7.27
C TYR A 278 12.83 19.29 8.19
N ILE A 279 12.29 19.22 9.41
CA ILE A 279 12.37 20.27 10.42
C ILE A 279 13.84 20.52 10.78
N LEU A 280 14.59 19.48 11.16
CA LEU A 280 16.00 19.59 11.51
C LEU A 280 16.83 20.19 10.37
N GLY A 281 16.71 19.64 9.16
CA GLY A 281 17.41 20.14 7.98
C GLY A 281 17.05 21.59 7.65
N MET A 282 15.81 22.01 7.88
CA MET A 282 15.36 23.38 7.68
C MET A 282 15.92 24.33 8.75
N TRP A 283 15.94 23.93 10.03
CA TRP A 283 16.50 24.75 11.11
C TRP A 283 18.03 24.84 11.02
N LEU A 284 18.73 23.80 10.57
CA LEU A 284 20.16 23.87 10.27
C LEU A 284 20.46 24.96 9.23
N ASP A 285 19.63 25.09 8.19
CA ASP A 285 19.76 26.14 7.18
C ASP A 285 19.51 27.53 7.73
N TYR A 286 18.52 27.66 8.61
CA TYR A 286 18.23 28.91 9.31
C TYR A 286 19.44 29.40 10.11
N TRP A 287 19.99 28.53 10.96
CA TRP A 287 21.12 28.86 11.82
C TRP A 287 22.39 29.15 11.03
N LYS A 288 22.64 28.38 9.96
CA LYS A 288 23.75 28.63 9.04
C LYS A 288 23.62 30.01 8.38
N SER A 289 22.46 30.32 7.79
CA SER A 289 22.20 31.61 7.14
C SER A 289 22.34 32.77 8.11
N ARG A 290 21.84 32.62 9.34
CA ARG A 290 21.95 33.67 10.37
C ARG A 290 23.41 33.95 10.75
N ARG A 291 24.24 32.90 10.85
CA ARG A 291 25.67 33.01 11.14
C ARG A 291 26.46 33.66 10.00
N GLU A 292 26.13 33.32 8.76
CA GLU A 292 26.86 33.80 7.57
C GLU A 292 26.39 35.20 7.10
N ASN A 293 25.09 35.50 7.18
CA ASN A 293 24.47 36.67 6.55
C ASN A 293 23.73 37.60 7.53
N GLY A 294 23.82 37.36 8.84
CA GLY A 294 23.18 38.18 9.88
C GLY A 294 21.67 37.92 10.08
N ALA A 295 21.08 38.57 11.08
CA ALA A 295 19.72 38.30 11.58
C ALA A 295 18.57 38.66 10.61
N SER A 296 18.80 39.57 9.66
CA SER A 296 17.81 40.02 8.68
C SER A 296 17.65 39.07 7.48
N SER A 297 18.55 38.09 7.31
CA SER A 297 18.61 37.24 6.11
C SER A 297 17.55 36.12 6.05
N ALA A 298 16.93 35.77 7.18
CA ALA A 298 15.99 34.64 7.26
C ALA A 298 14.81 34.94 8.20
N PRO A 299 13.57 35.12 7.70
CA PRO A 299 12.42 35.42 8.54
C PRO A 299 12.01 34.16 9.34
N ILE A 300 12.28 34.14 10.64
CA ILE A 300 11.99 33.02 11.56
C ILE A 300 10.53 32.54 11.47
N LYS A 301 9.58 33.46 11.23
CA LYS A 301 8.14 33.14 11.05
C LYS A 301 7.92 32.07 9.98
N LYS A 302 8.66 32.10 8.86
CA LYS A 302 8.54 31.10 7.79
C LYS A 302 8.89 29.70 8.29
N TYR A 303 9.95 29.57 9.08
CA TYR A 303 10.45 28.31 9.62
C TYR A 303 9.49 27.73 10.66
N ILE A 304 8.90 28.58 11.50
CA ILE A 304 7.86 28.19 12.47
C ILE A 304 6.62 27.67 11.73
N VAL A 305 6.09 28.44 10.76
CA VAL A 305 4.90 28.04 9.99
C VAL A 305 5.12 26.71 9.26
N TYR A 306 6.30 26.50 8.67
CA TYR A 306 6.60 25.26 7.95
C TYR A 306 6.72 24.07 8.90
N SER A 307 7.29 24.27 10.09
CA SER A 307 7.35 23.23 11.14
C SER A 307 5.95 22.87 11.63
N LEU A 308 5.13 23.87 11.95
CA LEU A 308 3.75 23.66 12.38
C LEU A 308 2.89 23.01 11.30
N ALA A 309 3.11 23.34 10.01
CA ALA A 309 2.36 22.75 8.91
C ALA A 309 2.63 21.25 8.74
N VAL A 310 3.89 20.79 8.85
CA VAL A 310 4.20 19.35 8.74
C VAL A 310 3.74 18.56 9.97
N ILE A 311 3.86 19.15 11.17
CA ILE A 311 3.33 18.55 12.41
C ILE A 311 1.81 18.48 12.34
N GLY A 312 1.17 19.58 11.94
CA GLY A 312 -0.27 19.68 11.78
C GLY A 312 -0.81 18.67 10.78
N ALA A 313 -0.12 18.43 9.66
CA ALA A 313 -0.54 17.41 8.70
C ALA A 313 -0.59 16.00 9.30
N ILE A 314 0.41 15.63 10.11
CA ILE A 314 0.45 14.33 10.81
C ILE A 314 -0.67 14.24 11.84
N LEU A 315 -0.82 15.27 12.67
CA LEU A 315 -1.83 15.30 13.74
C LEU A 315 -3.24 15.28 13.18
N LEU A 316 -3.53 16.10 12.16
CA LEU A 316 -4.85 16.13 11.52
C LEU A 316 -5.20 14.78 10.90
N ALA A 317 -4.27 14.13 10.20
CA ALA A 317 -4.49 12.82 9.62
C ALA A 317 -4.78 11.76 10.71
N LYS A 318 -3.97 11.70 11.77
CA LYS A 318 -4.13 10.72 12.84
C LYS A 318 -5.40 10.96 13.65
N ILE A 319 -5.61 12.20 14.11
CA ILE A 319 -6.74 12.58 14.97
C ILE A 319 -8.05 12.42 14.21
N SER A 320 -8.14 12.87 12.95
CA SER A 320 -9.39 12.72 12.18
C SER A 320 -9.77 11.26 11.99
N TRP A 321 -8.82 10.38 11.68
CA TRP A 321 -9.11 8.95 11.55
C TRP A 321 -9.48 8.32 12.89
N THR A 322 -8.74 8.64 13.95
CA THR A 322 -9.05 8.14 15.30
C THR A 322 -10.45 8.58 15.75
N ILE A 323 -10.81 9.85 15.58
CA ILE A 323 -12.18 10.34 15.89
C ILE A 323 -13.22 9.57 15.07
N PHE A 324 -12.97 9.36 13.78
CA PHE A 324 -13.90 8.60 12.94
C PHE A 324 -14.10 7.15 13.41
N LEU A 325 -13.01 6.46 13.79
CA LEU A 325 -13.09 5.12 14.37
C LEU A 325 -13.90 5.08 15.67
N HIS A 326 -13.73 6.08 16.54
CA HIS A 326 -14.49 6.19 17.79
C HIS A 326 -15.98 6.44 17.51
N ILE A 327 -16.31 7.32 16.56
CA ILE A 327 -17.72 7.57 16.16
C ILE A 327 -18.37 6.30 15.60
N LYS A 328 -17.61 5.49 14.86
CA LYS A 328 -18.11 4.25 14.25
C LYS A 328 -18.03 3.03 15.18
N ASN A 329 -17.50 3.17 16.40
CA ASN A 329 -17.22 2.05 17.31
C ASN A 329 -16.42 0.92 16.64
N ALA A 330 -15.46 1.28 15.80
CA ALA A 330 -14.66 0.32 15.05
C ALA A 330 -13.61 -0.34 15.97
N ALA A 331 -13.46 -1.67 15.86
CA ALA A 331 -12.50 -2.42 16.65
C ALA A 331 -11.04 -2.03 16.29
N GLU A 332 -10.24 -1.73 17.30
CA GLU A 332 -8.82 -1.42 17.11
C GLU A 332 -7.98 -2.69 16.89
N GLN A 333 -7.16 -2.68 15.84
CA GLN A 333 -6.20 -3.74 15.59
C GLN A 333 -4.91 -3.50 16.38
N PHE A 334 -4.34 -4.57 16.95
CA PHE A 334 -3.10 -4.55 17.74
C PHE A 334 -3.22 -3.72 19.02
N ASP A 335 -4.27 -3.96 19.80
CA ASP A 335 -4.41 -3.41 21.15
C ASP A 335 -3.34 -3.98 22.12
N GLY A 336 -3.09 -3.32 23.25
CA GLY A 336 -2.17 -3.77 24.31
C GLY A 336 -1.05 -2.78 24.64
N GLU A 337 -0.67 -2.68 25.90
CA GLU A 337 0.40 -1.74 26.30
C GLU A 337 1.79 -2.32 26.04
N VAL A 338 2.66 -1.51 25.43
CA VAL A 338 4.10 -1.79 25.40
C VAL A 338 4.76 -0.86 26.41
N SER A 339 5.20 -1.41 27.54
CA SER A 339 5.91 -0.65 28.56
C SER A 339 7.42 -0.85 28.45
N ILE A 340 8.20 0.19 28.75
CA ILE A 340 9.67 0.11 28.81
C ILE A 340 10.09 -0.94 29.84
N ALA A 341 9.44 -0.96 31.00
CA ALA A 341 9.69 -1.96 32.04
C ALA A 341 9.48 -3.39 31.53
N GLY A 342 8.43 -3.63 30.73
CA GLY A 342 8.19 -4.94 30.10
C GLY A 342 9.25 -5.34 29.08
N ILE A 343 9.86 -4.39 28.36
CA ILE A 343 11.00 -4.68 27.49
C ILE A 343 12.20 -5.14 28.32
N PHE A 344 12.52 -4.42 29.41
CA PHE A 344 13.62 -4.79 30.30
C PHE A 344 13.37 -6.13 31.02
N SER A 345 12.13 -6.42 31.42
CA SER A 345 11.78 -7.70 32.06
C SER A 345 12.02 -8.88 31.12
N VAL A 346 11.68 -8.74 29.83
CA VAL A 346 11.94 -9.80 28.85
C VAL A 346 13.44 -9.99 28.62
N LEU A 347 14.20 -8.90 28.53
CA LEU A 347 15.64 -8.95 28.19
C LEU A 347 16.53 -9.47 29.32
N PHE A 348 16.19 -9.14 30.57
CA PHE A 348 17.05 -9.42 31.73
C PHE A 348 16.38 -10.30 32.80
N GLY A 349 15.07 -10.53 32.69
CA GLY A 349 14.32 -11.37 33.61
C GLY A 349 14.30 -12.85 33.20
N SER A 350 13.93 -13.69 34.16
CA SER A 350 13.80 -15.14 34.01
C SER A 350 12.35 -15.62 34.07
N ASP A 351 11.37 -14.71 33.99
CA ASP A 351 9.95 -15.05 34.06
C ASP A 351 9.58 -16.07 32.97
N PRO A 352 9.07 -17.26 33.31
CA PRO A 352 8.59 -18.25 32.35
C PRO A 352 7.53 -17.72 31.38
N ALA A 353 6.68 -16.78 31.80
CA ALA A 353 5.64 -16.20 30.94
C ALA A 353 6.22 -15.45 29.72
N ASP A 354 7.45 -14.94 29.85
CA ASP A 354 8.18 -14.23 28.80
C ASP A 354 9.04 -15.16 27.92
N ALA A 355 9.03 -16.48 28.15
CA ALA A 355 9.87 -17.43 27.42
C ALA A 355 9.66 -17.36 25.90
N TYR A 356 8.40 -17.25 25.45
CA TYR A 356 8.10 -17.12 24.02
C TYR A 356 8.64 -15.81 23.44
N ARG A 357 8.66 -14.70 24.20
CA ARG A 357 9.18 -13.40 23.76
C ARG A 357 10.70 -13.46 23.61
N ARG A 358 11.40 -14.11 24.55
CA ARG A 358 12.84 -14.37 24.44
C ARG A 358 13.17 -15.25 23.24
N GLN A 359 12.39 -16.33 23.03
CA GLN A 359 12.52 -17.15 21.82
C GLN A 359 12.26 -16.36 20.54
N THR A 360 11.27 -15.46 20.55
CA THR A 360 10.96 -14.59 19.43
C THR A 360 12.14 -13.68 19.08
N ILE A 361 12.83 -13.09 20.08
CA ILE A 361 14.05 -12.31 19.86
C ILE A 361 15.14 -13.16 19.20
N ILE A 362 15.39 -14.37 19.71
CA ILE A 362 16.40 -15.27 19.15
C ILE A 362 16.07 -15.58 17.68
N ASN A 363 14.83 -15.98 17.40
CA ASN A 363 14.37 -16.27 16.05
C ASN A 363 14.49 -15.04 15.15
N TYR A 364 14.16 -13.85 15.65
CA TYR A 364 14.24 -12.60 14.90
C TYR A 364 15.68 -12.26 14.52
N ILE A 365 16.61 -12.37 15.46
CA ILE A 365 18.04 -12.16 15.20
C ILE A 365 18.53 -13.18 14.18
N MET A 366 18.23 -14.47 14.35
CA MET A 366 18.60 -15.50 13.38
C MET A 366 18.02 -15.21 11.99
N ALA A 367 16.79 -14.71 11.90
CA ALA A 367 16.16 -14.36 10.62
C ALA A 367 16.85 -13.19 9.91
N LEU A 368 17.46 -12.24 10.63
CA LEU A 368 18.25 -11.15 10.02
C LEU A 368 19.51 -11.65 9.31
N PHE A 369 20.11 -12.74 9.81
CA PHE A 369 21.32 -13.33 9.25
C PHE A 369 21.05 -14.51 8.31
N ALA A 370 19.85 -15.08 8.34
CA ALA A 370 19.47 -16.17 7.45
C ALA A 370 19.38 -15.70 5.98
N PRO A 371 19.88 -16.51 5.01
CA PRO A 371 19.85 -16.20 3.58
C PRO A 371 18.43 -16.40 3.01
N LYS A 372 17.45 -15.64 3.49
CA LYS A 372 16.02 -15.77 3.14
C LYS A 372 15.62 -14.94 1.92
N PHE A 373 16.41 -13.94 1.54
CA PHE A 373 16.02 -12.97 0.52
C PHE A 373 16.53 -13.46 -0.83
N GLN A 374 15.65 -13.98 -1.68
CA GLN A 374 16.02 -14.47 -3.01
C GLN A 374 16.74 -13.38 -3.83
N MET A 375 17.86 -13.75 -4.45
CA MET A 375 18.59 -12.91 -5.41
C MET A 375 18.23 -13.33 -6.83
N GLY A 376 17.66 -12.40 -7.60
CA GLY A 376 17.28 -12.68 -8.99
C GLY A 376 16.29 -13.85 -9.09
N ASN A 377 16.60 -14.81 -9.96
CA ASN A 377 15.80 -16.02 -10.18
C ASN A 377 16.45 -17.28 -9.57
N GLY A 378 17.56 -17.14 -8.83
CA GLY A 378 18.31 -18.25 -8.27
C GLY A 378 17.69 -18.82 -6.99
N SER A 379 18.12 -20.02 -6.60
CA SER A 379 17.77 -20.64 -5.32
C SER A 379 18.59 -20.09 -4.14
N GLU A 380 19.68 -19.38 -4.41
CA GLU A 380 20.53 -18.77 -3.39
C GLU A 380 19.92 -17.47 -2.86
N GLY A 381 19.88 -17.34 -1.53
CA GLY A 381 19.39 -16.16 -0.86
C GLY A 381 20.51 -15.29 -0.28
N ILE A 382 20.26 -14.00 -0.14
CA ILE A 382 21.06 -13.07 0.65
C ILE A 382 20.40 -12.87 2.01
N SER A 383 21.21 -12.64 3.05
CA SER A 383 20.65 -12.26 4.35
C SER A 383 20.20 -10.81 4.35
N PHE A 384 19.22 -10.49 5.19
CA PHE A 384 18.82 -9.10 5.38
C PHE A 384 19.99 -8.23 5.85
N PHE A 385 20.86 -8.78 6.70
CA PHE A 385 22.08 -8.12 7.15
C PHE A 385 23.03 -7.77 6.00
N ALA A 386 23.33 -8.73 5.12
CA ALA A 386 24.21 -8.49 3.97
C ALA A 386 23.57 -7.49 2.99
N LEU A 387 22.26 -7.60 2.75
CA LEU A 387 21.51 -6.64 1.94
C LEU A 387 21.55 -5.22 2.55
N SER A 388 21.42 -5.11 3.88
CA SER A 388 21.55 -3.84 4.63
C SER A 388 22.95 -3.24 4.50
N ALA A 389 23.99 -4.09 4.55
CA ALA A 389 25.38 -3.65 4.41
C ALA A 389 25.64 -3.10 3.00
N LEU A 390 25.17 -3.79 1.95
CA LEU A 390 25.25 -3.31 0.56
C LEU A 390 24.53 -1.97 0.40
N LEU A 391 23.33 -1.87 0.97
CA LEU A 391 22.55 -0.64 0.96
C LEU A 391 23.29 0.51 1.65
N LEU A 392 23.92 0.27 2.80
CA LEU A 392 24.71 1.26 3.51
C LEU A 392 25.95 1.69 2.72
N VAL A 393 26.65 0.76 2.06
CA VAL A 393 27.80 1.08 1.20
C VAL A 393 27.36 1.97 0.03
N GLY A 394 26.27 1.62 -0.66
CA GLY A 394 25.70 2.45 -1.73
C GLY A 394 25.33 3.85 -1.22
N PHE A 395 24.75 3.92 -0.03
CA PHE A 395 24.39 5.16 0.63
C PHE A 395 25.62 6.06 0.90
N LEU A 396 26.65 5.51 1.54
CA LEU A 396 27.90 6.22 1.84
C LEU A 396 28.61 6.69 0.57
N PHE A 397 28.64 5.85 -0.47
CA PHE A 397 29.22 6.19 -1.77
C PHE A 397 28.50 7.39 -2.39
N LEU A 398 27.17 7.37 -2.45
CA LEU A 398 26.37 8.47 -3.00
C LEU A 398 26.56 9.76 -2.18
N SER A 399 26.55 9.68 -0.85
CA SER A 399 26.84 10.82 0.02
C SER A 399 28.21 11.42 -0.23
N HIS A 400 29.24 10.59 -0.37
CA HIS A 400 30.59 11.06 -0.68
C HIS A 400 30.66 11.79 -2.03
N GLN A 401 30.04 11.24 -3.08
CA GLN A 401 30.01 11.88 -4.40
C GLN A 401 29.29 13.23 -4.36
N GLU A 402 28.14 13.31 -3.68
CA GLU A 402 27.41 14.57 -3.55
C GLU A 402 28.17 15.62 -2.71
N ASP A 403 28.86 15.18 -1.66
CA ASP A 403 29.69 16.04 -0.80
C ASP A 403 30.92 16.59 -1.49
N LYS A 404 31.54 15.80 -2.37
CA LYS A 404 32.65 16.24 -3.22
C LYS A 404 32.21 17.33 -4.19
N ARG A 405 30.98 17.23 -4.73
CA ARG A 405 30.47 18.13 -5.77
C ARG A 405 29.80 19.39 -5.23
N ASN A 406 29.10 19.30 -4.09
CA ASN A 406 28.43 20.45 -3.49
C ASN A 406 28.71 20.53 -1.98
N PRO A 407 29.92 20.92 -1.54
CA PRO A 407 30.29 20.96 -0.12
C PRO A 407 29.35 21.81 0.74
N GLN A 408 28.76 22.86 0.18
CA GLN A 408 27.89 23.79 0.91
C GLN A 408 26.60 23.13 1.43
N GLY A 409 26.12 22.09 0.73
CA GLY A 409 24.93 21.31 1.10
C GLY A 409 25.20 20.08 1.99
N ARG A 410 26.44 19.94 2.50
CA ARG A 410 26.90 18.74 3.23
C ARG A 410 26.13 18.50 4.51
N LEU A 411 25.87 19.55 5.28
CA LEU A 411 25.22 19.44 6.58
C LEU A 411 23.78 18.89 6.46
N GLN A 412 23.04 19.37 5.45
CA GLN A 412 21.66 18.97 5.18
C GLN A 412 21.59 17.53 4.67
N ARG A 413 22.55 17.13 3.82
CA ARG A 413 22.67 15.73 3.38
C ARG A 413 23.01 14.82 4.56
N ARG A 414 23.94 15.20 5.42
CA ARG A 414 24.24 14.44 6.65
C ARG A 414 23.03 14.31 7.57
N CYS A 415 22.23 15.37 7.70
CA CYS A 415 20.96 15.31 8.45
C CYS A 415 20.00 14.29 7.85
N LEU A 416 19.77 14.34 6.53
CA LEU A 416 18.96 13.35 5.81
C LEU A 416 19.51 11.93 6.01
N ASP A 417 20.82 11.77 5.89
CA ASP A 417 21.54 10.51 6.05
C ASP A 417 21.31 9.91 7.43
N ILE A 418 21.59 10.67 8.49
CA ILE A 418 21.40 10.24 9.87
C ILE A 418 19.93 9.91 10.13
N CYS A 419 19.00 10.78 9.75
CA CYS A 419 17.57 10.54 10.01
C CYS A 419 17.03 9.33 9.26
N SER A 420 17.42 9.12 8.00
CA SER A 420 16.94 7.97 7.21
C SER A 420 17.52 6.65 7.71
N ILE A 421 18.82 6.61 8.07
CA ILE A 421 19.44 5.42 8.69
C ILE A 421 18.84 5.16 10.07
N ALA A 422 18.65 6.21 10.89
CA ALA A 422 18.00 6.06 12.20
C ALA A 422 16.58 5.51 12.05
N THR A 423 15.82 5.97 11.06
CA THR A 423 14.48 5.43 10.76
C THR A 423 14.52 3.95 10.44
N TYR A 424 15.48 3.51 9.62
CA TYR A 424 15.67 2.11 9.26
C TYR A 424 15.98 1.23 10.49
N LEU A 425 16.89 1.68 11.35
CA LEU A 425 17.27 0.97 12.57
C LEU A 425 16.13 0.94 13.60
N ILE A 426 15.47 2.08 13.83
CA ILE A 426 14.34 2.19 14.74
C ILE A 426 13.17 1.33 14.26
N TYR A 427 12.88 1.30 12.95
CA TYR A 427 11.84 0.42 12.40
C TYR A 427 12.17 -1.05 12.62
N THR A 428 13.42 -1.44 12.33
CA THR A 428 13.87 -2.83 12.46
C THR A 428 13.81 -3.30 13.92
N ALA A 429 14.19 -2.44 14.87
CA ALA A 429 14.06 -2.73 16.29
C ALA A 429 12.59 -2.73 16.75
N GLY A 430 11.81 -1.74 16.29
CA GLY A 430 10.38 -1.62 16.59
C GLY A 430 9.57 -2.81 16.09
N LEU A 431 9.91 -3.39 14.94
CA LEU A 431 9.26 -4.59 14.43
C LEU A 431 9.50 -5.81 15.33
N CYS A 432 10.70 -5.95 15.91
CA CYS A 432 10.97 -6.98 16.92
C CYS A 432 10.07 -6.80 18.15
N ILE A 433 9.96 -5.55 18.65
CA ILE A 433 9.07 -5.21 19.77
C ILE A 433 7.60 -5.54 19.42
N MET A 434 7.15 -5.25 18.19
CA MET A 434 5.81 -5.63 17.75
C MET A 434 5.59 -7.13 17.84
N TYR A 435 6.51 -7.97 17.35
CA TYR A 435 6.39 -9.42 17.49
C TYR A 435 6.33 -9.87 18.94
N MET A 436 7.10 -9.25 19.83
CA MET A 436 7.12 -9.61 21.25
C MET A 436 5.80 -9.32 21.99
N PHE A 437 5.12 -8.21 21.66
CA PHE A 437 4.01 -7.69 22.48
C PHE A 437 2.67 -7.60 21.78
N LYS A 438 2.64 -7.64 20.44
CA LYS A 438 1.43 -7.34 19.64
C LYS A 438 0.95 -8.50 18.77
N PHE A 439 1.83 -9.45 18.47
CA PHE A 439 1.46 -10.62 17.67
C PHE A 439 1.01 -11.77 18.58
N PRO A 440 0.05 -12.60 18.15
CA PRO A 440 -0.27 -13.86 18.82
C PRO A 440 0.99 -14.73 18.97
N THR A 441 1.10 -15.48 20.06
CA THR A 441 2.31 -16.27 20.41
C THR A 441 2.81 -17.13 19.25
N ALA A 442 1.92 -17.85 18.57
CA ALA A 442 2.29 -18.70 17.43
C ALA A 442 2.85 -17.89 16.25
N GLU A 443 2.30 -16.71 15.98
CA GLU A 443 2.77 -15.80 14.93
C GLU A 443 4.08 -15.12 15.29
N ALA A 444 4.24 -14.74 16.56
CA ALA A 444 5.45 -14.14 17.10
C ALA A 444 6.65 -15.07 16.96
N VAL A 445 6.54 -16.30 17.48
CA VAL A 445 7.64 -17.26 17.49
C VAL A 445 8.03 -17.67 16.06
N ARG A 446 7.06 -17.87 15.15
CA ARG A 446 7.35 -18.22 13.74
C ARG A 446 7.73 -17.02 12.86
N LEU A 447 7.63 -15.79 13.39
CA LEU A 447 7.85 -14.54 12.66
C LEU A 447 6.97 -14.40 11.41
N ALA A 448 5.66 -14.57 11.59
CA ALA A 448 4.69 -14.54 10.50
C ALA A 448 4.84 -13.24 9.66
N SER A 449 5.00 -13.40 8.34
CA SER A 449 5.18 -12.28 7.39
C SER A 449 6.40 -11.38 7.61
N PHE A 450 7.44 -11.85 8.33
CA PHE A 450 8.66 -11.08 8.62
C PHE A 450 9.28 -10.43 7.38
N ASP A 451 9.47 -11.20 6.30
CA ASP A 451 10.11 -10.71 5.09
C ASP A 451 9.35 -9.50 4.53
N ARG A 452 8.02 -9.56 4.49
CA ARG A 452 7.16 -8.47 3.99
C ARG A 452 7.33 -7.19 4.82
N TYR A 453 7.28 -7.30 6.14
CA TYR A 453 7.34 -6.14 7.02
C TYR A 453 8.70 -5.45 6.97
N ILE A 454 9.79 -6.22 7.06
CA ILE A 454 11.13 -5.64 7.11
C ILE A 454 11.55 -4.98 5.78
N ARG A 455 10.99 -5.45 4.65
CA ARG A 455 11.21 -4.88 3.30
C ARG A 455 10.66 -3.47 3.12
N ILE A 456 9.76 -2.98 3.98
CA ILE A 456 9.22 -1.60 3.89
C ILE A 456 10.35 -0.57 4.05
N ALA A 457 11.11 -0.67 5.15
CA ALA A 457 12.20 0.26 5.44
C ALA A 457 13.34 0.13 4.42
N PHE A 458 13.61 -1.09 3.95
CA PHE A 458 14.56 -1.35 2.87
C PHE A 458 14.17 -0.61 1.59
N LEU A 459 12.92 -0.75 1.13
CA LEU A 459 12.45 -0.09 -0.09
C LEU A 459 12.43 1.44 0.05
N ALA A 460 12.14 1.98 1.23
CA ALA A 460 12.19 3.42 1.49
C ALA A 460 13.60 3.99 1.30
N LEU A 461 14.62 3.33 1.85
CA LEU A 461 16.02 3.72 1.65
C LEU A 461 16.48 3.50 0.21
N LEU A 462 16.06 2.41 -0.42
CA LEU A 462 16.37 2.12 -1.82
C LEU A 462 15.80 3.19 -2.76
N PHE A 463 14.56 3.64 -2.54
CA PHE A 463 13.96 4.76 -3.24
C PHE A 463 14.78 6.05 -3.08
N LEU A 464 15.21 6.35 -1.85
CA LEU A 464 16.04 7.53 -1.58
C LEU A 464 17.37 7.47 -2.35
N GLN A 465 18.04 6.31 -2.37
CA GLN A 465 19.27 6.12 -3.15
C GLN A 465 19.02 6.27 -4.65
N PHE A 466 17.93 5.69 -5.16
CA PHE A 466 17.53 5.86 -6.56
C PHE A 466 17.33 7.34 -6.91
N ALA A 467 16.63 8.11 -6.08
CA ALA A 467 16.44 9.55 -6.30
C ALA A 467 17.77 10.33 -6.34
N ARG A 468 18.74 9.98 -5.47
CA ARG A 468 20.08 10.58 -5.44
C ARG A 468 20.90 10.21 -6.67
N LEU A 469 20.83 8.94 -7.10
CA LEU A 469 21.46 8.49 -8.33
C LEU A 469 20.91 9.24 -9.55
N VAL A 470 19.59 9.36 -9.70
CA VAL A 470 18.98 10.15 -10.79
C VAL A 470 19.40 11.62 -10.73
N GLN A 471 19.55 12.19 -9.53
CA GLN A 471 20.12 13.52 -9.37
C GLN A 471 21.56 13.62 -9.93
N LEU A 472 22.43 12.64 -9.67
CA LEU A 472 23.80 12.62 -10.19
C LEU A 472 23.82 12.44 -11.72
N ILE A 473 22.96 11.58 -12.27
CA ILE A 473 22.78 11.42 -13.72
C ILE A 473 22.38 12.75 -14.36
N ARG A 474 21.39 13.45 -13.76
CA ARG A 474 20.95 14.78 -14.18
C ARG A 474 22.10 15.80 -14.19
N GLN A 475 23.03 15.66 -13.27
CA GLN A 475 24.21 16.55 -13.16
C GLN A 475 25.33 16.17 -14.13
N GLY A 476 25.19 15.08 -14.90
CA GLY A 476 26.22 14.58 -15.82
C GLY A 476 27.36 13.85 -15.11
N GLU A 477 27.17 13.46 -13.85
CA GLU A 477 28.22 12.93 -12.97
C GLU A 477 28.38 11.40 -13.06
N VAL A 478 27.48 10.74 -13.79
CA VAL A 478 27.52 9.28 -13.98
C VAL A 478 27.72 8.99 -15.45
N GLY A 479 28.89 8.45 -15.80
CA GLY A 479 29.21 8.05 -17.16
C GLY A 479 28.45 6.78 -17.60
N ASN A 480 28.33 6.57 -18.92
CA ASN A 480 27.58 5.45 -19.49
C ASN A 480 28.09 4.07 -19.00
N ARG A 481 29.40 3.91 -18.79
CA ARG A 481 29.96 2.64 -18.27
C ARG A 481 29.46 2.34 -16.86
N ALA A 482 29.48 3.33 -15.96
CA ALA A 482 28.98 3.19 -14.60
C ALA A 482 27.47 2.91 -14.59
N LEU A 483 26.71 3.58 -15.46
CA LEU A 483 25.27 3.30 -15.64
C LEU A 483 25.01 1.88 -16.14
N GLY A 484 25.82 1.38 -17.08
CA GLY A 484 25.74 0.01 -17.56
C GLY A 484 25.97 -1.01 -16.44
N VAL A 485 26.97 -0.78 -15.58
CA VAL A 485 27.24 -1.62 -14.40
C VAL A 485 26.08 -1.57 -13.41
N ILE A 486 25.55 -0.39 -13.11
CA ILE A 486 24.40 -0.24 -12.18
C ILE A 486 23.18 -0.99 -12.73
N LEU A 487 22.88 -0.86 -14.02
CA LEU A 487 21.79 -1.60 -14.65
C LEU A 487 22.02 -3.11 -14.62
N ALA A 488 23.25 -3.57 -14.89
CA ALA A 488 23.58 -4.98 -14.83
C ALA A 488 23.39 -5.54 -13.41
N LEU A 489 23.83 -4.81 -12.38
CA LEU A 489 23.59 -5.18 -10.98
C LEU A 489 22.09 -5.21 -10.66
N LEU A 490 21.35 -4.20 -11.10
CA LEU A 490 19.89 -4.17 -10.89
C LEU A 490 19.19 -5.38 -11.52
N ILE A 491 19.55 -5.72 -12.76
CA ILE A 491 19.03 -6.90 -13.48
C ILE A 491 19.43 -8.19 -12.75
N PHE A 492 20.65 -8.26 -12.23
CA PHE A 492 21.14 -9.42 -11.47
C PHE A 492 20.35 -9.64 -10.17
N PHE A 493 20.07 -8.58 -9.41
CA PHE A 493 19.35 -8.68 -8.14
C PHE A 493 17.82 -8.71 -8.29
N ALA A 494 17.27 -8.14 -9.36
CA ALA A 494 15.82 -8.07 -9.55
C ALA A 494 15.22 -9.45 -9.85
N PRO A 495 14.07 -9.82 -9.23
CA PRO A 495 13.35 -11.06 -9.54
C PRO A 495 12.69 -10.96 -10.92
N LEU A 496 13.47 -11.15 -11.99
CA LEU A 496 13.04 -11.00 -13.37
C LEU A 496 11.99 -12.04 -13.78
N LYS A 497 11.91 -13.18 -13.10
CA LYS A 497 10.83 -14.16 -13.30
C LYS A 497 9.47 -13.53 -13.01
N SER A 498 9.32 -12.88 -11.85
CA SER A 498 8.08 -12.18 -11.49
C SER A 498 7.76 -11.04 -12.46
N PHE A 499 8.78 -10.35 -12.96
CA PHE A 499 8.59 -9.33 -14.00
C PHE A 499 8.17 -9.94 -15.35
N GLY A 500 8.76 -11.07 -15.74
CA GLY A 500 8.41 -11.80 -16.95
C GLY A 500 6.99 -12.37 -16.91
N GLU A 501 6.60 -12.97 -15.78
CA GLU A 501 5.23 -13.42 -15.50
C GLU A 501 4.23 -12.27 -15.62
N TYR A 502 4.61 -11.09 -15.12
CA TYR A 502 3.78 -9.89 -15.23
C TYR A 502 3.62 -9.40 -16.68
N LEU A 503 4.73 -9.28 -17.43
CA LEU A 503 4.69 -8.84 -18.82
C LEU A 503 3.97 -9.84 -19.74
N SER A 504 4.13 -11.14 -19.49
CA SER A 504 3.47 -12.22 -20.23
C SER A 504 2.02 -12.48 -19.77
N ARG A 505 1.60 -11.81 -18.68
CA ARG A 505 0.30 -11.96 -18.02
C ARG A 505 0.03 -13.39 -17.53
N GLU A 506 1.08 -14.14 -17.24
CA GLU A 506 0.99 -15.48 -16.67
C GLU A 506 0.40 -15.44 -15.25
N ASN A 507 0.80 -14.45 -14.45
CA ASN A 507 0.22 -14.20 -13.13
C ASN A 507 -1.30 -13.98 -13.19
N VAL A 508 -1.80 -13.30 -14.23
CA VAL A 508 -3.23 -13.09 -14.45
C VAL A 508 -3.93 -14.40 -14.77
N ARG A 509 -3.35 -15.23 -15.66
CA ARG A 509 -3.91 -16.56 -16.00
C ARG A 509 -3.98 -17.45 -14.76
N ALA A 510 -2.87 -17.57 -14.03
CA ALA A 510 -2.77 -18.38 -12.82
C ALA A 510 -3.74 -17.91 -11.73
N ALA A 511 -3.87 -16.60 -11.51
CA ALA A 511 -4.81 -16.06 -10.52
C ALA A 511 -6.27 -16.37 -10.90
N LYS A 512 -6.63 -16.24 -12.18
CA LYS A 512 -7.97 -16.58 -12.66
C LYS A 512 -8.28 -18.07 -12.53
N GLU A 513 -7.34 -18.93 -12.92
CA GLU A 513 -7.49 -20.38 -12.81
C GLU A 513 -7.70 -20.80 -11.36
N LYS A 514 -6.87 -20.28 -10.44
CA LYS A 514 -7.02 -20.50 -9.00
C LYS A 514 -8.38 -20.03 -8.46
N GLN A 515 -8.92 -18.93 -8.98
CA GLN A 515 -10.15 -18.32 -8.48
C GLN A 515 -11.44 -18.82 -9.17
N ALA A 516 -11.33 -19.47 -10.32
CA ALA A 516 -12.51 -19.86 -11.11
C ALA A 516 -13.52 -20.70 -10.32
N PRO A 517 -13.13 -21.74 -9.55
CA PRO A 517 -14.08 -22.54 -8.78
C PRO A 517 -14.84 -21.73 -7.71
N PHE A 518 -14.14 -20.82 -7.02
CA PHE A 518 -14.75 -19.96 -6.00
C PHE A 518 -15.69 -18.92 -6.61
N ILE A 519 -15.32 -18.36 -7.77
CA ILE A 519 -16.16 -17.40 -8.49
C ILE A 519 -17.44 -18.07 -8.97
N GLU A 520 -17.33 -19.27 -9.55
CA GLU A 520 -18.49 -20.03 -10.01
C GLU A 520 -19.45 -20.34 -8.86
N TYR A 521 -18.94 -20.92 -7.76
CA TYR A 521 -19.75 -21.22 -6.59
C TYR A 521 -20.42 -19.97 -6.02
N ALA A 522 -19.65 -18.89 -5.81
CA ALA A 522 -20.18 -17.68 -5.21
C ALA A 522 -21.22 -16.99 -6.10
N GLN A 523 -21.06 -17.04 -7.42
CA GLN A 523 -22.07 -16.50 -8.33
C GLN A 523 -23.40 -17.24 -8.17
N LYS A 524 -23.38 -18.57 -8.24
CA LYS A 524 -24.59 -19.40 -8.08
C LYS A 524 -25.25 -19.18 -6.72
N ALA A 525 -24.44 -19.15 -5.65
CA ALA A 525 -24.94 -18.88 -4.31
C ALA A 525 -25.55 -17.47 -4.17
N LEU A 526 -24.95 -16.44 -4.76
CA LEU A 526 -25.47 -15.07 -4.73
C LEU A 526 -26.75 -14.89 -5.54
N GLU A 527 -26.90 -15.61 -6.65
CA GLU A 527 -28.13 -15.62 -7.45
C GLU A 527 -29.28 -16.35 -6.74
N THR A 528 -28.93 -17.33 -5.89
CA THR A 528 -29.89 -18.14 -5.12
C THR A 528 -30.34 -17.45 -3.83
N ILE A 529 -29.44 -16.75 -3.13
CA ILE A 529 -29.75 -16.08 -1.86
C ILE A 529 -30.49 -14.76 -2.14
N PRO A 530 -31.73 -14.59 -1.66
CA PRO A 530 -32.49 -13.37 -1.87
C PRO A 530 -31.93 -12.22 -1.02
N GLY A 531 -31.91 -11.02 -1.60
CA GLY A 531 -31.50 -9.81 -0.88
C GLY A 531 -30.01 -9.76 -0.53
N GLU A 532 -29.64 -8.85 0.37
CA GLU A 532 -28.26 -8.60 0.78
C GLU A 532 -28.12 -8.68 2.31
N GLY A 533 -26.91 -8.97 2.78
CA GLY A 533 -26.58 -8.97 4.21
C GLY A 533 -26.98 -10.22 4.98
N ASN A 534 -27.45 -11.27 4.29
CA ASN A 534 -27.82 -12.53 4.93
C ASN A 534 -26.60 -13.14 5.65
N ARG A 535 -26.83 -13.74 6.82
CA ARG A 535 -25.76 -14.43 7.57
C ARG A 535 -25.53 -15.82 7.01
N VAL A 536 -24.33 -16.05 6.48
CA VAL A 536 -23.92 -17.31 5.85
C VAL A 536 -22.85 -18.00 6.71
N PHE A 537 -23.08 -19.24 7.09
CA PHE A 537 -22.09 -20.11 7.70
C PHE A 537 -21.35 -20.85 6.58
N PHE A 538 -20.03 -20.72 6.48
CA PHE A 538 -19.24 -21.31 5.40
C PHE A 538 -18.34 -22.45 5.87
N VAL A 539 -18.44 -23.63 5.27
CA VAL A 539 -17.55 -24.77 5.55
C VAL A 539 -16.78 -25.19 4.32
N SER A 540 -15.48 -25.42 4.51
CA SER A 540 -14.59 -26.09 3.57
C SER A 540 -13.59 -26.94 4.36
N GLN A 541 -13.74 -28.27 4.31
CA GLN A 541 -12.85 -29.19 5.02
C GLN A 541 -11.45 -29.25 4.39
N GLY A 542 -10.44 -29.57 5.20
CA GLY A 542 -9.06 -29.77 4.73
C GLY A 542 -8.34 -28.48 4.29
N THR A 543 -8.88 -27.31 4.64
CA THR A 543 -8.30 -26.00 4.31
C THR A 543 -7.58 -25.37 5.52
N ASN A 544 -6.54 -24.58 5.25
CA ASN A 544 -5.85 -23.76 6.25
C ASN A 544 -6.57 -22.42 6.54
N GLY A 545 -7.74 -22.20 5.92
CA GLY A 545 -8.55 -20.99 6.01
C GLY A 545 -8.54 -20.11 4.75
N ASP A 546 -7.68 -20.41 3.77
CA ASP A 546 -7.63 -19.64 2.51
C ASP A 546 -8.99 -19.63 1.78
N ASP A 547 -9.71 -20.74 1.79
CA ASP A 547 -11.04 -20.86 1.18
C ASP A 547 -12.05 -19.96 1.89
N TYR A 548 -12.00 -19.90 3.22
CA TYR A 548 -12.86 -19.04 4.02
C TYR A 548 -12.65 -17.57 3.67
N TYR A 549 -11.40 -17.08 3.67
CA TYR A 549 -11.13 -15.68 3.32
C TYR A 549 -11.59 -15.38 1.89
N THR A 550 -11.30 -16.29 0.95
CA THR A 550 -11.73 -16.18 -0.44
C THR A 550 -13.25 -16.08 -0.54
N MET A 551 -13.99 -17.01 0.07
CA MET A 551 -15.45 -17.03 -0.03
C MET A 551 -16.08 -15.84 0.68
N ARG A 552 -15.54 -15.43 1.82
CA ARG A 552 -15.96 -14.23 2.55
C ARG A 552 -15.87 -12.96 1.68
N TYR A 553 -14.88 -12.87 0.80
CA TYR A 553 -14.74 -11.79 -0.17
C TYR A 553 -15.68 -11.96 -1.39
N ARG A 554 -15.81 -13.20 -1.88
CA ARG A 554 -16.60 -13.52 -3.09
C ARG A 554 -18.09 -13.33 -2.84
N MET A 555 -18.58 -13.76 -1.68
CA MET A 555 -19.98 -13.71 -1.24
C MET A 555 -20.46 -12.32 -0.82
N ARG A 556 -19.63 -11.26 -0.89
CA ARG A 556 -20.12 -9.89 -0.69
C ARG A 556 -21.25 -9.58 -1.70
N PRO A 557 -22.40 -9.01 -1.28
CA PRO A 557 -22.63 -8.32 0.00
C PRO A 557 -23.18 -9.19 1.15
N GLN A 558 -23.29 -10.51 1.01
CA GLN A 558 -23.67 -11.38 2.13
C GLN A 558 -22.62 -11.36 3.25
N TYR A 559 -23.04 -11.70 4.46
CA TYR A 559 -22.18 -11.74 5.64
C TYR A 559 -21.77 -13.17 6.00
N VAL A 560 -20.59 -13.58 5.53
CA VAL A 560 -19.95 -14.82 5.97
C VAL A 560 -19.32 -14.58 7.35
N ALA A 561 -19.87 -15.21 8.41
CA ALA A 561 -19.69 -14.76 9.79
C ALA A 561 -18.96 -15.74 10.73
N ASN A 562 -18.66 -16.96 10.28
CA ASN A 562 -18.15 -18.06 11.12
C ASN A 562 -16.61 -18.10 11.21
N LEU A 563 -16.01 -16.98 11.65
CA LEU A 563 -14.56 -16.88 11.84
C LEU A 563 -14.02 -18.04 12.70
N ARG A 564 -12.99 -18.72 12.21
CA ARG A 564 -12.30 -19.87 12.83
C ARG A 564 -13.09 -21.17 12.86
N LEU A 565 -14.30 -21.20 12.31
CA LEU A 565 -15.16 -22.39 12.22
C LEU A 565 -15.38 -22.83 10.76
N TRP A 566 -14.36 -22.65 9.92
CA TRP A 566 -14.43 -22.97 8.49
C TRP A 566 -14.07 -24.42 8.16
N SER A 567 -13.33 -25.10 9.05
CA SER A 567 -13.00 -26.52 8.99
C SER A 567 -13.43 -27.14 10.31
N LEU A 568 -14.36 -28.08 10.26
CA LEU A 568 -14.96 -28.75 11.40
C LEU A 568 -14.31 -30.12 11.56
N ASP A 569 -13.06 -30.13 12.01
CA ASP A 569 -12.31 -31.35 12.32
C ASP A 569 -12.35 -31.69 13.82
N GLU A 570 -11.83 -32.87 14.17
CA GLU A 570 -11.79 -33.39 15.54
C GLU A 570 -11.15 -32.44 16.56
N ASN A 571 -10.20 -31.59 16.14
CA ASN A 571 -9.47 -30.71 17.04
C ASN A 571 -10.26 -29.47 17.44
N LEU A 572 -11.35 -29.15 16.71
CA LEU A 572 -12.18 -28.00 17.01
C LEU A 572 -13.01 -28.19 18.30
N GLY A 573 -13.29 -29.46 18.66
CA GLY A 573 -14.15 -29.80 19.81
C GLY A 573 -15.61 -29.35 19.64
N MET A 574 -16.05 -29.11 18.41
CA MET A 574 -17.43 -28.78 18.06
C MET A 574 -18.08 -30.04 17.50
N ASP A 575 -19.23 -30.45 18.05
CA ASP A 575 -20.02 -31.55 17.52
C ASP A 575 -21.26 -31.01 16.78
N ALA A 576 -22.07 -31.91 16.20
CA ALA A 576 -23.27 -31.52 15.48
C ALA A 576 -24.28 -30.75 16.36
N GLN A 577 -24.45 -31.12 17.63
CA GLN A 577 -25.41 -30.44 18.51
C GLN A 577 -24.95 -29.02 18.84
N ALA A 578 -23.67 -28.86 19.16
CA ALA A 578 -23.05 -27.56 19.41
C ALA A 578 -23.11 -26.67 18.16
N LEU A 579 -22.85 -27.23 16.97
CA LEU A 579 -22.99 -26.49 15.72
C LEU A 579 -24.45 -26.09 15.46
N GLN A 580 -25.41 -27.00 15.67
CA GLN A 580 -26.83 -26.67 15.53
C GLN A 580 -27.22 -25.49 16.44
N GLN A 581 -26.70 -25.47 17.66
CA GLN A 581 -26.94 -24.40 18.61
C GLN A 581 -26.30 -23.08 18.17
N GLU A 582 -25.05 -23.11 17.68
CA GLU A 582 -24.38 -21.93 17.13
C GLU A 582 -25.15 -21.36 15.93
N LEU A 583 -25.66 -22.21 15.04
CA LEU A 583 -26.48 -21.81 13.88
C LEU A 583 -27.73 -21.05 14.31
N LYS A 584 -28.41 -21.52 15.36
CA LYS A 584 -29.59 -20.88 15.97
C LYS A 584 -29.24 -19.57 16.66
N GLU A 585 -28.31 -19.62 17.62
CA GLU A 585 -28.01 -18.50 18.53
C GLU A 585 -27.41 -17.30 17.80
N LYS A 586 -26.67 -17.55 16.72
CA LYS A 586 -26.12 -16.50 15.87
C LYS A 586 -27.01 -16.13 14.69
N GLU A 587 -28.19 -16.71 14.60
CA GLU A 587 -29.20 -16.41 13.58
C GLU A 587 -28.62 -16.52 12.16
N TYR A 588 -27.95 -17.64 11.86
CA TYR A 588 -27.52 -17.92 10.49
C TYR A 588 -28.74 -18.23 9.62
N GLU A 589 -28.74 -17.73 8.40
CA GLU A 589 -29.85 -17.92 7.45
C GLU A 589 -29.49 -18.97 6.39
N TYR A 590 -28.20 -19.07 6.05
CA TYR A 590 -27.68 -20.00 5.06
C TYR A 590 -26.44 -20.72 5.56
N PHE A 591 -26.25 -21.93 5.05
CA PHE A 591 -25.08 -22.77 5.26
C PHE A 591 -24.48 -23.13 3.90
N ALA A 592 -23.29 -22.63 3.61
CA ALA A 592 -22.56 -22.82 2.38
C ALA A 592 -21.50 -23.91 2.59
N LEU A 593 -21.71 -25.08 1.97
CA LEU A 593 -20.84 -26.24 2.09
C LEU A 593 -20.02 -26.40 0.81
N TYR A 594 -18.76 -25.99 0.85
CA TYR A 594 -17.91 -25.95 -0.33
C TYR A 594 -17.12 -27.24 -0.55
N ALA A 595 -16.40 -27.71 0.48
CA ALA A 595 -15.67 -28.97 0.46
C ALA A 595 -15.93 -29.76 1.74
N ILE A 596 -16.00 -31.09 1.62
CA ILE A 596 -16.25 -32.02 2.73
C ILE A 596 -15.28 -33.20 2.69
N ASP A 597 -15.12 -33.85 3.83
CA ASP A 597 -14.37 -35.10 4.02
C ASP A 597 -15.23 -36.13 4.77
N ASP A 598 -14.72 -37.35 4.91
CA ASP A 598 -15.41 -38.45 5.58
C ASP A 598 -15.76 -38.11 7.04
N TYR A 599 -14.86 -37.40 7.73
CA TYR A 599 -15.11 -36.96 9.11
C TYR A 599 -16.36 -36.07 9.19
N PHE A 600 -16.48 -35.07 8.31
CA PHE A 600 -17.66 -34.20 8.29
C PHE A 600 -18.93 -35.01 8.03
N MET A 601 -18.88 -35.93 7.07
CA MET A 601 -20.04 -36.73 6.70
C MET A 601 -20.51 -37.61 7.86
N ASP A 602 -19.59 -38.26 8.55
CA ASP A 602 -19.90 -39.18 9.65
C ASP A 602 -20.44 -38.46 10.90
N HIS A 603 -20.00 -37.22 11.15
CA HIS A 603 -20.27 -36.53 12.41
C HIS A 603 -21.36 -35.44 12.31
N TYR A 604 -21.67 -34.93 11.12
CA TYR A 604 -22.59 -33.80 10.94
C TYR A 604 -23.83 -34.12 10.09
N ALA A 605 -23.96 -35.34 9.58
CA ALA A 605 -25.13 -35.77 8.79
C ALA A 605 -26.47 -35.51 9.49
N SER A 606 -26.51 -35.59 10.82
CA SER A 606 -27.73 -35.35 11.61
C SER A 606 -28.26 -33.91 11.57
N LEU A 607 -27.48 -32.96 11.03
CA LEU A 607 -27.91 -31.58 10.85
C LEU A 607 -28.81 -31.37 9.63
N PHE A 608 -28.76 -32.29 8.67
CA PHE A 608 -29.46 -32.16 7.40
C PHE A 608 -30.84 -32.79 7.50
N GLU A 609 -31.84 -32.12 6.92
CA GLU A 609 -33.20 -32.67 6.82
C GLU A 609 -33.20 -34.01 6.07
N ASP A 610 -32.42 -34.07 4.98
CA ASP A 610 -32.11 -35.29 4.26
C ASP A 610 -30.57 -35.47 4.20
N PRO A 611 -29.99 -36.43 4.96
CA PRO A 611 -28.57 -36.75 4.89
C PRO A 611 -28.07 -37.14 3.50
N ALA A 612 -28.93 -37.65 2.61
CA ALA A 612 -28.56 -37.97 1.23
C ALA A 612 -28.28 -36.72 0.39
N GLU A 613 -28.81 -35.57 0.80
CA GLU A 613 -28.57 -34.29 0.15
C GLU A 613 -27.30 -33.58 0.67
N MET A 614 -26.57 -34.17 1.62
CA MET A 614 -25.29 -33.64 2.09
C MET A 614 -24.19 -33.90 1.04
N ALA A 615 -23.80 -32.86 0.30
CA ALA A 615 -22.66 -32.93 -0.61
C ALA A 615 -21.86 -31.62 -0.70
N ALA A 616 -20.62 -31.74 -1.18
CA ALA A 616 -19.75 -30.61 -1.52
C ALA A 616 -20.38 -29.71 -2.59
N GLY A 617 -20.04 -28.43 -2.57
CA GLY A 617 -20.52 -27.44 -3.54
C GLY A 617 -22.02 -27.15 -3.43
N ARG A 618 -22.64 -27.34 -2.26
CA ARG A 618 -24.08 -27.10 -2.04
C ARG A 618 -24.34 -25.93 -1.10
N LEU A 619 -25.57 -25.44 -1.14
CA LEU A 619 -26.11 -24.40 -0.27
C LEU A 619 -27.34 -24.95 0.45
N TYR A 620 -27.49 -24.61 1.72
CA TYR A 620 -28.62 -25.00 2.53
C TYR A 620 -29.19 -23.78 3.23
N ARG A 621 -30.50 -23.77 3.47
CA ARG A 621 -31.19 -22.82 4.33
C ARG A 621 -31.16 -23.36 5.75
N VAL A 622 -30.89 -22.48 6.71
CA VAL A 622 -30.93 -22.80 8.14
C VAL A 622 -32.34 -22.52 8.64
N THR A 623 -33.00 -23.53 9.24
CA THR A 623 -34.31 -23.34 9.87
C THR A 623 -34.20 -22.69 11.25
N GLN A 624 -35.33 -22.31 11.85
CA GLN A 624 -35.34 -21.80 13.24
C GLN A 624 -34.81 -22.84 14.24
N GLU A 625 -34.95 -24.13 13.90
CA GLU A 625 -34.44 -25.27 14.64
C GLU A 625 -33.00 -25.64 14.24
N GLY A 626 -32.29 -24.79 13.49
CA GLY A 626 -30.90 -25.01 13.08
C GLY A 626 -30.70 -26.22 12.16
N THR A 627 -31.78 -26.73 11.57
CA THR A 627 -31.74 -27.83 10.61
C THR A 627 -31.37 -27.28 9.23
N LEU A 628 -30.61 -28.04 8.45
CA LEU A 628 -30.13 -27.66 7.13
C LEU A 628 -31.03 -28.25 6.05
N VAL A 629 -31.71 -27.38 5.31
CA VAL A 629 -32.60 -27.75 4.21
C VAL A 629 -31.94 -27.39 2.89
N TYR A 630 -31.79 -28.35 1.98
CA TYR A 630 -31.09 -28.13 0.71
C TYR A 630 -31.77 -27.05 -0.14
N VAL A 631 -30.96 -26.16 -0.70
CA VAL A 631 -31.39 -25.13 -1.65
C VAL A 631 -30.63 -25.35 -2.96
N PRO A 632 -31.31 -25.78 -4.03
CA PRO A 632 -30.69 -25.92 -5.35
C PRO A 632 -30.10 -24.59 -5.81
N MET A 633 -28.86 -24.63 -6.28
CA MET A 633 -28.19 -23.51 -6.92
C MET A 633 -28.17 -23.77 -8.43
N GLU A 634 -28.86 -22.95 -9.21
CA GLU A 634 -28.92 -23.06 -10.68
C GLU A 634 -27.65 -22.54 -11.37
#